data_AF-A0A7K3R259-F1
#
_entry.id   AF-A0A7K3R259-F1
#
_cell.length_a   1.000
_cell.length_b   1.000
_cell.length_c   1.000
_cell.angle_alpha   90.00
_cell.angle_beta   90.00
_cell.angle_gamma   90.00
#
_symmetry.space_group_name_H-M   'P 1'
#
loop_
_entity.id
_entity.type
_entity.pdbx_description
1 polymer ?
#
loop_
_entity_poly.entity_id
_entity_poly.type
_entity_poly.pdbx_seq_one_letter_code
_entity_poly.pdbx_strand_id
1 'polypeptide(L)'
;MAPRHPDRPHPETVAAGPAPAGTDPAGDDLAAYLRAQATEFLRALRAQREHGNGADGAAEAGRALRRSARRISAALHTFRALLDPAWADAMRPELAWVSGTLALEHSQEARLDRLLLALHRLSGSTPVPVGAVVHAGAPAPVTERGSLTVGAAKAGALLERRITLARTRAHSAALEALGSARFHAVADRVALLASDVPLAPG
;
A
#
# COMPACT_ATOMS: atom_id res chain seq x y z
N MET A 1 56.92 -50.18 -35.72
CA MET A 1 55.93 -49.82 -36.76
C MET A 1 54.55 -49.83 -36.07
N ALA A 2 54.08 -48.66 -35.62
CA ALA A 2 52.83 -48.51 -34.86
C ALA A 2 51.78 -47.80 -35.74
N PRO A 3 50.51 -48.24 -35.74
CA PRO A 3 49.48 -47.69 -36.61
C PRO A 3 49.04 -46.29 -36.16
N ARG A 4 48.88 -45.40 -37.15
CA ARG A 4 48.39 -44.03 -37.01
C ARG A 4 46.91 -44.00 -36.62
N HIS A 5 46.58 -43.19 -35.62
CA HIS A 5 45.20 -42.89 -35.21
C HIS A 5 44.61 -41.81 -36.14
N PRO A 6 43.33 -41.91 -36.57
CA PRO A 6 42.73 -40.96 -37.51
C PRO A 6 42.34 -39.64 -36.83
N ASP A 7 42.38 -38.60 -37.66
CA ASP A 7 42.03 -37.20 -37.40
C ASP A 7 40.67 -37.06 -36.71
N ARG A 8 40.62 -36.27 -35.62
CA ARG A 8 39.36 -35.77 -35.03
C ARG A 8 39.06 -34.40 -35.64
N PRO A 9 37.89 -34.15 -36.24
CA PRO A 9 37.52 -32.80 -36.61
C PRO A 9 37.31 -31.94 -35.35
N HIS A 10 37.92 -30.75 -35.34
CA HIS A 10 37.65 -29.71 -34.35
C HIS A 10 36.17 -29.33 -34.40
N PRO A 11 35.51 -29.06 -33.25
CA PRO A 11 34.19 -28.45 -33.28
C PRO A 11 34.35 -27.06 -33.89
N GLU A 12 33.70 -26.85 -35.03
CA GLU A 12 33.51 -25.53 -35.60
C GLU A 12 32.85 -24.66 -34.53
N THR A 13 33.57 -23.65 -34.07
CA THR A 13 33.00 -22.55 -33.30
C THR A 13 31.97 -21.89 -34.21
N VAL A 14 30.72 -22.31 -34.09
CA VAL A 14 29.58 -21.61 -34.69
C VAL A 14 29.64 -20.20 -34.13
N ALA A 15 30.05 -19.25 -34.97
CA ALA A 15 29.96 -17.84 -34.67
C ALA A 15 28.50 -17.56 -34.35
N ALA A 16 28.24 -17.28 -33.06
CA ALA A 16 26.95 -16.80 -32.62
C ALA A 16 26.62 -15.57 -33.48
N GLY A 17 25.57 -15.70 -34.30
CA GLY A 17 25.03 -14.58 -35.05
C GLY A 17 24.75 -13.41 -34.10
N PRO A 18 24.75 -12.16 -34.60
CA PRO A 18 24.47 -11.01 -33.76
C PRO A 18 23.14 -11.26 -33.03
N ALA A 19 23.22 -11.30 -31.71
CA ALA A 19 22.03 -11.34 -30.87
C ALA A 19 21.11 -10.19 -31.30
N PRO A 20 19.79 -10.41 -31.39
CA PRO A 20 18.87 -9.30 -31.64
C PRO A 20 19.15 -8.22 -30.58
N ALA A 21 19.21 -6.96 -31.02
CA ALA A 21 19.45 -5.80 -30.16
C ALA A 21 18.69 -5.97 -28.85
N GLY A 22 19.44 -6.19 -27.76
CA GLY A 22 18.89 -6.67 -26.52
C GLY A 22 17.84 -5.71 -25.99
N THR A 23 16.63 -6.20 -25.75
CA THR A 23 15.75 -5.57 -24.78
C THR A 23 16.55 -5.38 -23.49
N ASP A 24 16.54 -4.17 -22.93
CA ASP A 24 17.14 -3.92 -21.63
C ASP A 24 16.38 -4.81 -20.61
N PRO A 25 17.01 -5.87 -20.04
CA PRO A 25 16.31 -6.80 -19.17
C PRO A 25 15.75 -6.11 -17.92
N ALA A 26 16.38 -5.00 -17.48
CA ALA A 26 15.86 -4.20 -16.38
C ALA A 26 14.58 -3.45 -16.77
N GLY A 27 14.49 -2.97 -18.02
CA GLY A 27 13.28 -2.35 -18.57
C GLY A 27 12.14 -3.35 -18.72
N ASP A 28 12.43 -4.56 -19.21
CA ASP A 28 11.45 -5.64 -19.36
C ASP A 28 10.89 -6.10 -18.00
N ASP A 29 11.76 -6.31 -17.00
CA ASP A 29 11.36 -6.68 -15.65
C ASP A 29 10.52 -5.59 -14.97
N LEU A 30 10.91 -4.31 -15.13
CA LEU A 30 10.13 -3.18 -14.65
C LEU A 30 8.76 -3.11 -15.32
N ALA A 31 8.69 -3.32 -16.63
CA ALA A 31 7.45 -3.32 -17.38
C ALA A 31 6.52 -4.47 -16.92
N ALA A 32 7.06 -5.67 -16.72
CA ALA A 32 6.32 -6.80 -16.16
C ALA A 32 5.78 -6.48 -14.75
N TYR A 33 6.60 -5.88 -13.89
CA TYR A 33 6.19 -5.47 -12.56
C TYR A 33 5.07 -4.41 -12.58
N LEU A 34 5.20 -3.37 -13.41
CA LEU A 34 4.21 -2.31 -13.53
C LEU A 34 2.88 -2.85 -14.06
N ARG A 35 2.90 -3.73 -15.08
CA ARG A 35 1.69 -4.41 -15.58
C ARG A 35 1.01 -5.26 -14.51
N ALA A 36 1.78 -5.98 -13.71
CA ALA A 36 1.24 -6.75 -12.59
C ALA A 36 0.57 -5.83 -11.55
N GLN A 37 1.23 -4.74 -11.14
CA GLN A 37 0.66 -3.80 -10.18
C GLN A 37 -0.57 -3.05 -10.73
N ALA A 38 -0.59 -2.71 -12.02
CA ALA A 38 -1.75 -2.14 -12.70
C ALA A 38 -2.92 -3.13 -12.70
N THR A 39 -2.66 -4.40 -12.99
CA THR A 39 -3.68 -5.45 -12.91
C THR A 39 -4.25 -5.61 -11.50
N GLU A 40 -3.39 -5.61 -10.47
CA GLU A 40 -3.84 -5.62 -9.07
C GLU A 40 -4.71 -4.41 -8.72
N PHE A 41 -4.34 -3.22 -9.21
CA PHE A 41 -5.14 -2.00 -9.03
C PHE A 41 -6.53 -2.15 -9.64
N LEU A 42 -6.64 -2.60 -10.89
CA LEU A 42 -7.93 -2.77 -11.58
C LEU A 42 -8.78 -3.86 -10.93
N ARG A 43 -8.16 -4.95 -10.46
CA ARG A 43 -8.86 -6.01 -9.72
C ARG A 43 -9.42 -5.49 -8.40
N ALA A 44 -8.60 -4.79 -7.62
CA ALA A 44 -9.04 -4.16 -6.36
C ALA A 44 -10.15 -3.14 -6.60
N LEU A 45 -10.08 -2.36 -7.68
CA LEU A 45 -11.10 -1.40 -8.06
C LEU A 45 -12.42 -2.08 -8.46
N ARG A 46 -12.37 -3.23 -9.14
CA ARG A 46 -13.56 -4.03 -9.45
C ARG A 46 -14.18 -4.60 -8.17
N ALA A 47 -13.37 -5.19 -7.30
CA ALA A 47 -13.82 -5.70 -6.00
C ALA A 47 -14.45 -4.59 -5.15
N GLN A 48 -13.92 -3.37 -5.19
CA GLN A 48 -14.49 -2.21 -4.48
C GLN A 48 -15.91 -1.87 -4.97
N ARG A 49 -16.21 -2.07 -6.26
CA ARG A 49 -17.55 -1.85 -6.83
C ARG A 49 -18.50 -2.99 -6.50
N GLU A 50 -18.00 -4.22 -6.49
CA GLU A 50 -18.77 -5.43 -6.18
C GLU A 50 -19.13 -5.52 -4.68
N HIS A 51 -18.24 -5.10 -3.80
CA HIS A 51 -18.42 -5.16 -2.33
C HIS A 51 -19.15 -3.95 -1.73
N GLY A 52 -19.98 -3.25 -2.52
CA GLY A 52 -20.66 -2.00 -2.14
C GLY A 52 -21.52 -1.99 -0.87
N ASN A 53 -21.60 -3.11 -0.13
CA ASN A 53 -22.26 -3.20 1.18
C ASN A 53 -21.57 -4.15 2.20
N GLY A 54 -20.45 -4.79 1.85
CA GLY A 54 -19.72 -5.72 2.72
C GLY A 54 -18.53 -5.05 3.38
N ALA A 55 -18.63 -4.74 4.67
CA ALA A 55 -17.65 -3.91 5.40
C ALA A 55 -16.20 -4.44 5.29
N ASP A 56 -15.98 -5.74 5.51
CA ASP A 56 -14.63 -6.32 5.49
C ASP A 56 -14.04 -6.44 4.08
N GLY A 57 -14.88 -6.84 3.10
CA GLY A 57 -14.48 -6.96 1.70
C GLY A 57 -14.13 -5.61 1.07
N ALA A 58 -14.94 -4.58 1.34
CA ALA A 58 -14.66 -3.21 0.89
C ALA A 58 -13.41 -2.63 1.57
N ALA A 59 -13.19 -2.93 2.85
CA ALA A 59 -11.98 -2.49 3.54
C ALA A 59 -10.70 -3.13 2.97
N GLU A 60 -10.73 -4.42 2.64
CA GLU A 60 -9.60 -5.11 2.02
C GLU A 60 -9.37 -4.65 0.58
N ALA A 61 -10.44 -4.51 -0.23
CA ALA A 61 -10.34 -3.96 -1.58
C ALA A 61 -9.75 -2.54 -1.57
N GLY A 62 -10.18 -1.68 -0.64
CA GLY A 62 -9.59 -0.37 -0.43
C GLY A 62 -8.10 -0.43 -0.02
N ARG A 63 -7.71 -1.36 0.85
CA ARG A 63 -6.29 -1.59 1.21
C ARG A 63 -5.47 -2.04 0.01
N ALA A 64 -5.97 -2.98 -0.78
CA ALA A 64 -5.31 -3.48 -1.98
C ALA A 64 -5.13 -2.37 -3.03
N LEU A 65 -6.17 -1.56 -3.26
CA LEU A 65 -6.16 -0.43 -4.18
C LEU A 65 -5.11 0.63 -3.79
N ARG A 66 -5.02 0.96 -2.50
CA ARG A 66 -3.97 1.86 -1.98
C ARG A 66 -2.57 1.28 -2.15
N ARG A 67 -2.42 -0.01 -1.84
CA ARG A 67 -1.12 -0.70 -1.89
C ARG A 67 -0.58 -0.71 -3.32
N SER A 68 -1.38 -1.08 -4.30
CA SER A 68 -0.98 -1.07 -5.72
C SER A 68 -0.68 0.34 -6.21
N ALA A 69 -1.53 1.34 -5.91
CA ALA A 69 -1.28 2.74 -6.29
C ALA A 69 0.06 3.28 -5.74
N ARG A 70 0.37 3.00 -4.48
CA ARG A 70 1.67 3.38 -3.87
C ARG A 70 2.84 2.65 -4.49
N ARG A 71 2.69 1.35 -4.80
CA ARG A 71 3.75 0.55 -5.44
C ARG A 71 4.04 1.03 -6.86
N ILE A 72 3.02 1.39 -7.63
CA ILE A 72 3.19 2.03 -8.95
C ILE A 72 3.92 3.36 -8.75
N SER A 73 3.41 4.27 -7.92
CA SER A 73 4.03 5.59 -7.69
C SER A 73 5.50 5.51 -7.24
N ALA A 74 5.83 4.54 -6.38
CA ALA A 74 7.20 4.29 -5.92
C ALA A 74 8.10 3.75 -7.03
N ALA A 75 7.60 2.84 -7.88
CA ALA A 75 8.33 2.35 -9.03
C ALA A 75 8.60 3.45 -10.05
N LEU A 76 7.59 4.28 -10.35
CA LEU A 76 7.73 5.47 -11.21
C LEU A 76 8.75 6.47 -10.66
N HIS A 77 8.85 6.61 -9.34
CA HIS A 77 9.83 7.48 -8.72
C HIS A 77 11.25 6.91 -8.80
N THR A 78 11.42 5.64 -8.44
CA THR A 78 12.72 4.97 -8.31
C THR A 78 13.35 4.70 -9.67
N PHE A 79 12.55 4.23 -10.63
CA PHE A 79 13.00 3.85 -11.97
C PHE A 79 12.65 4.89 -13.02
N ARG A 80 12.51 6.17 -12.64
CA ARG A 80 12.16 7.27 -13.54
C ARG A 80 13.06 7.34 -14.78
N ALA A 81 14.34 6.98 -14.65
CA ALA A 81 15.30 7.02 -15.76
C ALA A 81 15.02 6.00 -16.87
N LEU A 82 14.27 4.92 -16.58
CA LEU A 82 13.93 3.86 -17.54
C LEU A 82 12.55 4.08 -18.21
N LEU A 83 11.84 5.13 -17.80
CA LEU A 83 10.47 5.43 -18.22
C LEU A 83 10.43 6.77 -18.95
N ASP A 84 9.37 7.01 -19.74
CA ASP A 84 9.08 8.36 -20.23
C ASP A 84 8.95 9.33 -19.04
N PRO A 85 9.88 10.30 -18.90
CA PRO A 85 9.91 11.19 -17.76
C PRO A 85 8.68 12.10 -17.69
N ALA A 86 8.13 12.53 -18.83
CA ALA A 86 6.97 13.40 -18.88
C ALA A 86 5.72 12.65 -18.40
N TRP A 87 5.54 11.42 -18.88
CA TRP A 87 4.43 10.57 -18.43
C TRP A 87 4.55 10.23 -16.93
N ALA A 88 5.73 9.83 -16.46
CA ALA A 88 5.98 9.47 -15.07
C ALA A 88 5.71 10.65 -14.12
N ASP A 89 6.21 11.84 -14.46
CA ASP A 89 6.00 13.06 -13.67
C ASP A 89 4.53 13.48 -13.65
N ALA A 90 3.80 13.31 -14.75
CA ALA A 90 2.37 13.57 -14.80
C ALA A 90 1.51 12.53 -14.05
N MET A 91 1.99 11.29 -13.89
CA MET A 91 1.22 10.21 -13.23
C MET A 91 1.41 10.16 -11.72
N ARG A 92 2.62 10.44 -11.23
CA ARG A 92 2.98 10.36 -9.80
C ARG A 92 2.08 11.19 -8.87
N PRO A 93 1.80 12.49 -9.11
CA PRO A 93 0.95 13.28 -8.22
C PRO A 93 -0.48 12.76 -8.19
N GLU A 94 -0.97 12.21 -9.30
CA GLU A 94 -2.31 11.62 -9.38
C GLU A 94 -2.43 10.34 -8.54
N LEU A 95 -1.44 9.44 -8.62
CA LEU A 95 -1.38 8.26 -7.76
C LEU A 95 -1.21 8.62 -6.28
N ALA A 96 -0.44 9.68 -5.99
CA ALA A 96 -0.29 10.20 -4.63
C ALA A 96 -1.63 10.73 -4.10
N TRP A 97 -2.37 11.48 -4.93
CA TRP A 97 -3.70 11.99 -4.60
C TRP A 97 -4.70 10.84 -4.35
N VAL A 98 -4.78 9.83 -5.22
CA VAL A 98 -5.67 8.66 -5.04
C VAL A 98 -5.32 7.93 -3.75
N SER A 99 -4.04 7.58 -3.56
CA SER A 99 -3.62 6.80 -2.38
C SER A 99 -3.77 7.57 -1.07
N GLY A 100 -3.60 8.90 -1.09
CA GLY A 100 -3.82 9.79 0.06
C GLY A 100 -5.31 9.87 0.43
N THR A 101 -6.17 10.08 -0.57
CA THR A 101 -7.62 10.18 -0.39
C THR A 101 -8.19 8.91 0.23
N LEU A 102 -7.82 7.75 -0.32
CA LEU A 102 -8.24 6.46 0.18
C LEU A 102 -7.67 6.12 1.57
N ALA A 103 -6.56 6.75 1.98
CA ALA A 103 -5.89 6.43 3.24
C ALA A 103 -6.52 7.12 4.44
N LEU A 104 -7.23 8.23 4.24
CA LEU A 104 -7.82 9.02 5.33
C LEU A 104 -8.73 8.17 6.22
N GLU A 105 -9.67 7.41 5.64
CA GLU A 105 -10.60 6.59 6.43
C GLU A 105 -9.86 5.59 7.33
N HIS A 106 -8.94 4.82 6.76
CA HIS A 106 -8.18 3.82 7.49
C HIS A 106 -7.21 4.44 8.52
N SER A 107 -6.70 5.64 8.24
CA SER A 107 -5.86 6.38 9.20
C SER A 107 -6.65 6.83 10.44
N GLN A 108 -7.95 7.10 10.30
CA GLN A 108 -8.82 7.44 11.42
C GLN A 108 -9.08 6.20 12.29
N GLU A 109 -9.37 5.05 11.67
CA GLU A 109 -9.54 3.77 12.37
C GLU A 109 -8.30 3.39 13.18
N ALA A 110 -7.13 3.33 12.52
CA ALA A 110 -5.87 3.01 13.21
C ALA A 110 -5.52 4.04 14.31
N ARG A 111 -5.91 5.31 14.13
CA ARG A 111 -5.74 6.34 15.14
C ARG A 111 -6.66 6.11 16.34
N LEU A 112 -7.91 5.71 16.15
CA LEU A 112 -8.83 5.40 17.24
C LEU A 112 -8.27 4.24 18.08
N ASP A 113 -7.92 3.14 17.44
CA ASP A 113 -7.37 1.95 18.12
C ASP A 113 -6.13 2.31 18.93
N ARG A 114 -5.20 3.06 18.33
CA ARG A 114 -3.97 3.50 19.00
C ARG A 114 -4.27 4.40 20.19
N LEU A 115 -5.21 5.34 20.08
CA LEU A 115 -5.53 6.28 21.14
C LEU A 115 -6.30 5.62 22.29
N LEU A 116 -7.25 4.73 22.01
CA LEU A 116 -7.96 3.97 23.03
C LEU A 116 -7.02 3.05 23.80
N LEU A 117 -6.11 2.38 23.09
CA LEU A 117 -5.09 1.54 23.72
C LEU A 117 -4.08 2.36 24.54
N ALA A 118 -3.69 3.55 24.08
CA ALA A 118 -2.87 4.47 24.87
C ALA A 118 -3.62 4.95 26.12
N LEU A 119 -4.90 5.29 26.01
CA LEU A 119 -5.74 5.75 27.11
C LEU A 119 -5.93 4.65 28.17
N HIS A 120 -6.13 3.40 27.73
CA HIS A 120 -6.21 2.23 28.60
C HIS A 120 -4.92 2.03 29.40
N ARG A 121 -3.76 2.12 28.73
CA ARG A 121 -2.44 2.05 29.39
C ARG A 121 -2.23 3.16 30.41
N LEU A 122 -2.57 4.40 30.05
CA LEU A 122 -2.40 5.57 30.92
C LEU A 122 -3.38 5.60 32.10
N SER A 123 -4.57 5.03 31.95
CA SER A 123 -5.57 4.93 33.02
C SER A 123 -5.22 3.88 34.09
N GLY A 124 -4.09 3.17 33.95
CA GLY A 124 -3.64 2.16 34.91
C GLY A 124 -4.30 0.79 34.74
N SER A 125 -5.21 0.63 33.78
CA SER A 125 -5.65 -0.68 33.30
C SER A 125 -4.61 -1.21 32.32
N THR A 126 -3.49 -1.68 32.87
CA THR A 126 -2.62 -2.60 32.13
C THR A 126 -3.04 -3.98 32.61
N PRO A 127 -3.36 -4.97 31.75
CA PRO A 127 -3.47 -6.34 32.22
C PRO A 127 -2.08 -6.74 32.74
N VAL A 128 -1.87 -6.59 34.05
CA VAL A 128 -0.64 -7.02 34.71
C VAL A 128 -0.68 -8.56 34.71
N PRO A 129 0.35 -9.25 34.22
CA PRO A 129 0.40 -10.70 34.31
C PRO A 129 0.36 -11.10 35.77
N VAL A 130 -0.52 -12.06 36.08
CA VAL A 130 -0.73 -12.61 37.41
C VAL A 130 0.55 -13.32 37.84
N GLY A 131 1.43 -12.62 38.57
CA GLY A 131 2.70 -13.20 39.02
C GLY A 131 3.79 -12.20 39.38
N ALA A 132 3.49 -11.20 40.21
CA ALA A 132 4.53 -10.50 40.99
C ALA A 132 3.92 -9.87 42.24
N VAL A 133 4.46 -10.28 43.39
CA VAL A 133 3.96 -10.13 44.75
C VAL A 133 4.53 -8.86 45.41
N VAL A 134 3.66 -8.15 46.14
CA VAL A 134 3.87 -7.40 47.40
C VAL A 134 5.04 -6.40 47.50
N HIS A 135 4.69 -5.11 47.68
CA HIS A 135 5.23 -4.30 48.79
C HIS A 135 4.24 -3.21 49.22
N ALA A 136 4.28 -2.94 50.52
CA ALA A 136 3.36 -2.13 51.30
C ALA A 136 3.49 -0.60 51.07
N GLY A 137 2.40 0.11 51.36
CA GLY A 137 2.47 1.46 51.95
C GLY A 137 2.05 2.63 51.07
N ALA A 138 0.75 2.94 51.07
CA ALA A 138 0.14 4.28 51.21
C ALA A 138 -1.24 4.30 50.49
N PRO A 139 -2.35 4.69 51.17
CA PRO A 139 -3.60 4.94 50.48
C PRO A 139 -3.46 6.26 49.71
N ALA A 140 -3.06 6.17 48.44
CA ALA A 140 -3.31 7.26 47.50
C ALA A 140 -4.83 7.49 47.42
N PRO A 141 -5.30 8.74 47.30
CA PRO A 141 -6.71 9.08 47.38
C PRO A 141 -7.50 8.31 46.32
N VAL A 142 -8.34 7.39 46.78
CA VAL A 142 -9.23 6.56 45.96
C VAL A 142 -10.13 7.44 45.07
N THR A 143 -10.42 8.66 45.54
CA THR A 143 -11.13 9.72 44.83
C THR A 143 -10.39 10.25 43.60
N GLU A 144 -9.07 10.42 43.67
CA GLU A 144 -8.26 10.93 42.55
C GLU A 144 -8.12 9.87 41.45
N ARG A 145 -7.96 8.60 41.85
CA ARG A 145 -7.96 7.46 40.92
C ARG A 145 -9.33 7.24 40.28
N GLY A 146 -10.43 7.37 41.03
CA GLY A 146 -11.80 7.34 40.49
C GLY A 146 -12.11 8.49 39.52
N SER A 147 -11.60 9.69 39.80
CA SER A 147 -11.70 10.84 38.89
C SER A 147 -10.93 10.61 37.60
N LEU A 148 -9.73 10.02 37.67
CA LEU A 148 -8.92 9.66 36.49
C LEU A 148 -9.59 8.58 35.65
N THR A 149 -10.23 7.57 36.25
CA THR A 149 -10.96 6.53 35.49
C THR A 149 -12.22 7.07 34.82
N VAL A 150 -12.96 7.96 35.48
CA VAL A 150 -14.13 8.64 34.87
C VAL A 150 -13.69 9.61 33.77
N GLY A 151 -12.57 10.31 33.96
CA GLY A 151 -11.94 11.17 32.97
C GLY A 151 -11.48 10.39 31.73
N ALA A 152 -10.84 9.23 31.92
CA ALA A 152 -10.44 8.34 30.85
C ALA A 152 -11.65 7.77 30.09
N ALA A 153 -12.70 7.32 30.80
CA ALA A 153 -13.92 6.85 30.14
C ALA A 153 -14.58 7.95 29.29
N LYS A 154 -14.69 9.18 29.82
CA LYS A 154 -15.22 10.33 29.07
C LYS A 154 -14.34 10.72 27.89
N ALA A 155 -13.02 10.69 28.05
CA ALA A 155 -12.08 10.96 26.96
C ALA A 155 -12.17 9.90 25.85
N GLY A 156 -12.30 8.63 26.21
CA GLY A 156 -12.52 7.52 25.27
C GLY A 156 -13.79 7.72 24.45
N ALA A 157 -14.92 7.98 25.11
CA ALA A 157 -16.20 8.25 24.45
C ALA A 157 -16.13 9.49 23.53
N LEU A 158 -15.41 10.55 23.93
CA LEU A 158 -15.22 11.72 23.09
C LEU A 158 -14.36 11.42 21.86
N LEU A 159 -13.27 10.67 22.02
CA LEU A 159 -12.40 10.24 20.92
C LEU A 159 -13.16 9.38 19.93
N GLU A 160 -13.91 8.38 20.39
CA GLU A 160 -14.77 7.53 19.56
C GLU A 160 -15.75 8.38 18.75
N ARG A 161 -16.48 9.28 19.40
CA ARG A 161 -17.45 10.16 18.71
C ARG A 161 -16.78 11.05 17.67
N ARG A 162 -15.66 11.71 18.01
CA ARG A 162 -14.94 12.62 17.11
C ARG A 162 -14.36 11.89 15.92
N ILE A 163 -13.71 10.75 16.16
CA ILE A 163 -13.04 9.99 15.11
C ILE A 163 -14.06 9.27 14.23
N THR A 164 -15.16 8.78 14.78
CA THR A 164 -16.27 8.22 13.98
C THR A 164 -16.82 9.26 13.00
N LEU A 165 -17.09 10.49 13.46
CA LEU A 165 -17.52 11.57 12.57
C LEU A 165 -16.46 11.93 11.52
N ALA A 166 -15.19 11.97 11.89
CA ALA A 166 -14.10 12.22 10.95
C ALA A 166 -13.99 11.10 9.90
N ARG A 167 -14.18 9.85 10.32
CA ARG A 167 -14.21 8.67 9.46
C ARG A 167 -15.36 8.74 8.46
N THR A 168 -16.59 9.04 8.90
CA THR A 168 -17.75 9.17 7.99
C THR A 168 -17.50 10.25 6.94
N ARG A 169 -16.94 11.41 7.33
CA ARG A 169 -16.58 12.47 6.37
C ARG A 169 -15.49 12.02 5.39
N ALA A 170 -14.45 11.35 5.87
CA ALA A 170 -13.39 10.81 5.03
C ALA A 170 -13.91 9.75 4.06
N HIS A 171 -14.86 8.92 4.51
CA HIS A 171 -15.51 7.91 3.70
C HIS A 171 -16.33 8.54 2.56
N SER A 172 -17.18 9.52 2.86
CA SER A 172 -17.93 10.26 1.83
C SER A 172 -17.00 10.95 0.83
N ALA A 173 -15.95 11.63 1.31
CA ALA A 173 -14.96 12.27 0.43
C ALA A 173 -14.22 11.26 -0.46
N ALA A 174 -13.94 10.05 0.04
CA ALA A 174 -13.35 8.98 -0.76
C ALA A 174 -14.31 8.47 -1.85
N LEU A 175 -15.59 8.29 -1.53
CA LEU A 175 -16.62 7.91 -2.51
C LEU A 175 -16.81 8.98 -3.58
N GLU A 176 -16.88 10.25 -3.20
CA GLU A 176 -16.94 11.38 -4.14
C GLU A 176 -15.71 11.42 -5.06
N ALA A 177 -14.51 11.23 -4.50
CA ALA A 177 -13.28 11.17 -5.29
C ALA A 177 -13.28 9.99 -6.28
N LEU A 178 -13.73 8.81 -5.85
CA LEU A 178 -13.84 7.62 -6.72
C LEU A 178 -14.85 7.80 -7.85
N GLY A 179 -15.87 8.65 -7.69
CA GLY A 179 -16.83 9.02 -8.73
C GLY A 179 -16.40 10.19 -9.61
N SER A 180 -15.24 10.81 -9.34
CA SER A 180 -14.80 12.01 -10.07
C SER A 180 -14.18 11.67 -11.42
N ALA A 181 -14.34 12.57 -12.41
CA ALA A 181 -13.68 12.47 -13.71
C ALA A 181 -12.15 12.35 -13.59
N ARG A 182 -11.56 13.00 -12.58
CA ARG A 182 -10.13 12.91 -12.26
C ARG A 182 -9.72 11.48 -11.93
N PHE A 183 -10.48 10.79 -11.07
CA PHE A 183 -10.21 9.40 -10.75
C PHE A 183 -10.35 8.48 -11.96
N HIS A 184 -11.38 8.69 -12.78
CA HIS A 184 -11.57 7.92 -14.01
C HIS A 184 -10.38 8.07 -14.96
N ALA A 185 -9.88 9.30 -15.18
CA ALA A 185 -8.68 9.53 -15.99
C ALA A 185 -7.44 8.78 -15.46
N VAL A 186 -7.29 8.68 -14.13
CA VAL A 186 -6.22 7.89 -13.50
C VAL A 186 -6.42 6.40 -13.76
N ALA A 187 -7.63 5.90 -13.57
CA ALA A 187 -7.97 4.49 -13.80
C ALA A 187 -7.72 4.09 -15.26
N ASP A 188 -8.07 4.95 -16.22
CA ASP A 188 -7.83 4.72 -17.65
C ASP A 188 -6.34 4.69 -17.99
N ARG A 189 -5.54 5.61 -17.41
CA ARG A 189 -4.08 5.57 -17.55
C ARG A 189 -3.47 4.32 -16.94
N VAL A 190 -3.99 3.83 -15.82
CA VAL A 190 -3.56 2.56 -15.22
C VAL A 190 -4.00 1.36 -16.09
N ALA A 191 -5.16 1.43 -16.74
CA ALA A 191 -5.61 0.41 -17.68
C ALA A 191 -4.68 0.33 -18.91
N LEU A 192 -4.25 1.47 -19.45
CA LEU A 192 -3.24 1.50 -20.50
C LEU A 192 -1.91 0.92 -20.01
N LEU A 193 -1.48 1.27 -18.80
CA LEU A 193 -0.25 0.74 -18.18
C LEU A 193 -0.24 -0.79 -18.03
N ALA A 194 -1.42 -1.42 -17.91
CA ALA A 194 -1.53 -2.87 -17.82
C ALA A 194 -1.20 -3.58 -19.15
N SER A 195 -1.33 -2.87 -20.28
CA SER A 195 -1.05 -3.37 -21.62
C SER A 195 0.31 -2.91 -22.12
N ASP A 196 0.59 -1.61 -22.01
CA ASP A 196 1.77 -0.96 -22.57
C ASP A 196 2.44 -0.05 -21.55
N VAL A 197 3.75 -0.18 -21.41
CA VAL A 197 4.56 0.56 -20.43
C VAL A 197 5.43 1.54 -21.20
N PRO A 198 5.31 2.86 -20.96
CA PRO A 198 6.07 3.86 -21.67
C PRO A 198 7.52 3.89 -21.18
N LEU A 199 8.34 2.99 -21.75
CA LEU A 199 9.78 2.94 -21.53
C LEU A 199 10.45 4.10 -22.27
N ALA A 200 11.55 4.61 -21.71
CA ALA A 200 12.39 5.56 -22.43
C ALA A 200 13.01 4.89 -23.66
N PRO A 201 13.21 5.59 -24.78
CA PRO A 201 13.99 5.06 -25.89
C PRO A 201 15.41 4.79 -25.39
N GLY A 202 15.83 3.53 -25.49
CA GLY A 202 17.19 3.07 -25.17
C GLY A 202 18.22 3.47 -26.20
#